data_AF-A0A3N4SCT3-F1
#
_entry.id   AF-A0A3N4SCT3-F1
#
_cell.length_a   1.000
_cell.length_b   1.000
_cell.length_c   1.000
_cell.angle_alpha   90.00
_cell.angle_beta   90.00
_cell.angle_gamma   90.00
#
_symmetry.space_group_name_H-M   'P 1'
#
loop_
_entity.id
_entity.type
_entity.pdbx_description
1 polymer ?
#
loop_
_entity_poly.entity_id
_entity_poly.type
_entity_poly.pdbx_seq_one_letter_code
_entity_poly.pdbx_strand_id
1 'polypeptide(L)'
;MPVEQQHSDSDPFEPFEPFERELSAALHHTGGDFDTDRAALAAAGTARGRRLRQRRRAAVLGGATGVALVGVGGALAVPWGGSSSVARPPSSVSTTPHATSSPAGHGVTSDEMIRTLERLLPKGKFSKAEGRGVDENDPLVAPYAQVVYDDGHGAAAISVAVNRVLPGGNDARQAVQCPDKVYIPYDSCVPSHLPDASVVTVTKGYEYPDRRVDTKLWTANLVTPDGHHVSVSEWNAAAEKDAPISREEPPLSAAQLKELAAAKDWRGVVDAIPEDPRQTQEPPAAQENGKGILQTLTSLIPKGLKVVAHGSADDSGFTYVVVDDGKGRSLVQINVQPDMSDVADDLFGRGSETLSDGTKVAERQGPGEKGGDGVVMWTVDTLRTDGFRVVVSAFNSGSQQTAATRKAPALSMKQLRAIALSPTWHA
;
A
#
# COMPACT_ATOMS: atom_id res chain seq x y z
N MET A 1 32.66 -2.02 -84.97
CA MET A 1 33.08 -0.62 -84.74
C MET A 1 31.88 0.29 -84.89
N PRO A 2 31.82 1.45 -84.21
CA PRO A 2 32.33 1.79 -82.87
C PRO A 2 31.10 1.94 -81.92
N VAL A 3 31.06 2.61 -80.76
CA VAL A 3 32.06 3.34 -79.93
C VAL A 3 31.90 2.85 -78.47
N GLU A 4 32.94 3.01 -77.66
CA GLU A 4 32.97 2.72 -76.22
C GLU A 4 32.64 3.97 -75.39
N GLN A 5 31.87 3.85 -74.29
CA GLN A 5 31.84 4.86 -73.23
C GLN A 5 31.76 4.17 -71.86
N GLN A 6 32.94 4.00 -71.25
CA GLN A 6 33.04 3.86 -69.80
C GLN A 6 32.61 5.18 -69.14
N HIS A 7 31.70 5.12 -68.18
CA HIS A 7 31.69 6.06 -67.06
C HIS A 7 31.85 5.23 -65.79
N SER A 8 32.97 5.43 -65.12
CA SER A 8 33.16 5.00 -63.74
C SER A 8 32.73 6.15 -62.85
N ASP A 9 31.58 6.04 -62.21
CA ASP A 9 31.29 6.82 -61.01
C ASP A 9 31.26 5.88 -59.81
N SER A 10 32.22 6.11 -58.92
CA SER A 10 32.37 5.42 -57.64
C SER A 10 31.26 5.85 -56.69
N ASP A 11 30.44 4.90 -56.24
CA ASP A 11 29.37 5.11 -55.27
C ASP A 11 29.97 5.27 -53.84
N PRO A 12 29.82 6.43 -53.16
CA PRO A 12 30.48 6.71 -51.89
C PRO A 12 29.49 6.74 -50.71
N PHE A 13 28.65 5.71 -50.56
CA PHE A 13 27.76 5.53 -49.40
C PHE A 13 27.76 4.07 -48.91
N GLU A 14 28.74 3.70 -48.09
CA GLU A 14 28.57 2.56 -47.17
C GLU A 14 27.67 2.99 -45.99
N PRO A 15 26.51 2.33 -45.76
CA PRO A 15 25.76 2.48 -44.52
C PRO A 15 26.38 1.60 -43.42
N PHE A 16 26.39 2.08 -42.18
CA PHE A 16 26.84 1.36 -40.99
C PHE A 16 25.89 0.20 -40.59
N GLU A 17 25.70 -0.81 -41.46
CA GLU A 17 24.57 -1.76 -41.36
C GLU A 17 24.86 -3.28 -41.55
N PRO A 18 26.09 -3.84 -41.50
CA PRO A 18 26.25 -5.30 -41.40
C PRO A 18 25.88 -5.82 -40.00
N PHE A 19 26.51 -5.27 -38.96
CA PHE A 19 26.41 -5.76 -37.59
C PHE A 19 25.02 -5.51 -36.99
N GLU A 20 24.42 -4.34 -37.19
CA GLU A 20 23.10 -4.03 -36.60
C GLU A 20 21.98 -4.86 -37.23
N ARG A 21 22.05 -5.12 -38.55
CA ARG A 21 21.18 -6.10 -39.21
C ARG A 21 21.41 -7.54 -38.75
N GLU A 22 22.66 -7.98 -38.63
CA GLU A 22 22.97 -9.35 -38.22
C GLU A 22 22.57 -9.60 -36.75
N LEU A 23 22.80 -8.62 -35.87
CA LEU A 23 22.33 -8.62 -34.49
C LEU A 23 20.80 -8.59 -34.42
N SER A 24 20.13 -7.74 -35.21
CA SER A 24 18.66 -7.69 -35.25
C SER A 24 18.05 -8.99 -35.80
N ALA A 25 18.66 -9.59 -36.82
CA ALA A 25 18.25 -10.89 -37.36
C ALA A 25 18.47 -12.01 -36.34
N ALA A 26 19.61 -12.02 -35.63
CA ALA A 26 19.88 -12.98 -34.58
C ALA A 26 18.91 -12.84 -33.39
N LEU A 27 18.57 -11.61 -32.99
CA LEU A 27 17.57 -11.33 -31.95
C LEU A 27 16.16 -11.74 -32.39
N HIS A 28 15.76 -11.44 -33.63
CA HIS A 28 14.47 -11.87 -34.17
C HIS A 28 14.36 -13.39 -34.33
N HIS A 29 15.42 -14.08 -34.75
CA HIS A 29 15.46 -15.54 -34.83
C HIS A 29 15.42 -16.17 -33.44
N THR A 30 16.23 -15.69 -32.50
CA THR A 30 16.25 -16.18 -31.11
C THR A 30 14.91 -15.94 -30.41
N GLY A 31 14.24 -14.81 -30.70
CA GLY A 31 12.90 -14.51 -30.17
C GLY A 31 11.77 -15.25 -30.88
N GLY A 32 11.91 -15.58 -32.16
CA GLY A 32 10.95 -16.37 -32.94
C GLY A 32 10.98 -17.86 -32.57
N ASP A 33 12.17 -18.39 -32.29
CA ASP A 33 12.40 -19.77 -31.84
C ASP A 33 12.21 -19.94 -30.33
N PHE A 34 11.89 -18.87 -29.59
CA PHE A 34 11.56 -18.92 -28.16
C PHE A 34 10.14 -19.47 -27.93
N ASP A 35 9.95 -20.75 -28.27
CA ASP A 35 8.81 -21.50 -27.78
C ASP A 35 9.07 -21.97 -26.34
N THR A 36 8.09 -21.72 -25.49
CA THR A 36 8.17 -21.97 -24.06
C THR A 36 6.78 -22.30 -23.57
N ASP A 37 6.67 -23.26 -22.66
CA ASP A 37 5.39 -23.60 -22.06
C ASP A 37 4.88 -22.39 -21.27
N ARG A 38 3.97 -21.64 -21.91
CA ARG A 38 3.36 -20.42 -21.37
C ARG A 38 2.54 -20.72 -20.12
N ALA A 39 1.99 -21.94 -19.98
CA ALA A 39 1.30 -22.38 -18.78
C ALA A 39 2.31 -22.68 -17.65
N ALA A 40 3.45 -23.31 -17.96
CA ALA A 40 4.54 -23.48 -16.98
C ALA A 40 5.16 -22.14 -16.55
N LEU A 41 5.34 -21.18 -17.46
CA LEU A 41 5.80 -19.82 -17.12
C LEU A 41 4.76 -19.05 -16.30
N ALA A 42 3.46 -19.17 -16.61
CA ALA A 42 2.40 -18.59 -15.80
C ALA A 42 2.30 -19.24 -14.41
N ALA A 43 2.47 -20.56 -14.32
CA ALA A 43 2.53 -21.30 -13.06
C ALA A 43 3.77 -20.91 -12.23
N ALA A 44 4.95 -20.84 -12.85
CA ALA A 44 6.18 -20.38 -12.20
C ALA A 44 6.12 -18.90 -11.80
N GLY A 45 5.47 -18.06 -12.62
CA GLY A 45 5.24 -16.64 -12.35
C GLY A 45 4.25 -16.41 -11.21
N THR A 46 3.16 -17.17 -11.15
CA THR A 46 2.20 -17.12 -10.04
C THR A 46 2.79 -17.71 -8.75
N ALA A 47 3.53 -18.82 -8.82
CA ALA A 47 4.29 -19.35 -7.67
C ALA A 47 5.33 -18.34 -7.17
N ARG A 48 6.10 -17.71 -8.07
CA ARG A 48 7.05 -16.63 -7.74
C ARG A 48 6.34 -15.40 -7.16
N GLY A 49 5.16 -15.06 -7.67
CA GLY A 49 4.32 -13.96 -7.18
C GLY A 49 3.75 -14.21 -5.78
N ARG A 50 3.25 -15.43 -5.52
CA ARG A 50 2.84 -15.92 -4.19
C ARG A 50 4.02 -15.87 -3.22
N ARG A 51 5.17 -16.44 -3.61
CA ARG A 51 6.43 -16.41 -2.83
C ARG A 51 6.93 -15.00 -2.56
N LEU A 52 6.82 -14.07 -3.51
CA LEU A 52 7.16 -12.65 -3.31
C LEU A 52 6.17 -11.94 -2.38
N ARG A 53 4.87 -12.22 -2.46
CA ARG A 53 3.87 -11.71 -1.50
C ARG A 53 4.10 -12.29 -0.09
N GLN A 54 4.39 -13.59 0.03
CA GLN A 54 4.74 -14.24 1.29
C GLN A 54 6.04 -13.67 1.87
N ARG A 55 7.09 -13.46 1.07
CA ARG A 55 8.33 -12.77 1.49
C ARG A 55 8.08 -11.32 1.94
N ARG A 56 7.23 -10.56 1.24
CA ARG A 56 6.80 -9.22 1.70
C ARG A 56 6.02 -9.27 3.02
N ARG A 57 5.22 -10.32 3.26
CA ARG A 57 4.56 -10.58 4.55
C ARG A 57 5.55 -11.03 5.63
N ALA A 58 6.61 -11.77 5.28
CA ALA A 58 7.67 -12.15 6.21
C ALA A 58 8.51 -10.93 6.67
N ALA A 59 8.70 -9.93 5.80
CA ALA A 59 9.36 -8.67 6.13
C ALA A 59 8.56 -7.78 7.12
N VAL A 60 7.32 -8.13 7.47
CA VAL A 60 6.54 -7.40 8.50
C VAL A 60 7.05 -7.68 9.92
N LEU A 61 7.83 -8.76 10.12
CA LEU A 61 8.47 -9.13 11.39
C LEU A 61 9.88 -9.68 11.15
N GLY A 62 10.85 -8.79 10.89
CA GLY A 62 12.27 -9.17 10.80
C GLY A 62 13.20 -8.11 10.22
N GLY A 63 13.88 -7.35 11.10
CA GLY A 63 15.07 -6.56 10.74
C GLY A 63 14.93 -5.04 10.92
N ALA A 64 15.51 -4.52 12.00
CA ALA A 64 15.70 -3.08 12.17
C ALA A 64 16.98 -2.61 11.46
N THR A 65 16.87 -2.21 10.20
CA THR A 65 17.80 -1.29 9.55
C THR A 65 17.02 -0.10 9.00
N GLY A 66 17.09 1.03 9.69
CA GLY A 66 16.42 2.25 9.26
C GLY A 66 17.06 2.83 8.00
N VAL A 67 16.28 2.91 6.92
CA VAL A 67 16.49 3.90 5.86
C VAL A 67 15.19 4.70 5.74
N ALA A 68 15.17 5.86 6.38
CA ALA A 68 14.28 6.93 5.94
C ALA A 68 14.82 7.51 4.61
N LEU A 69 13.93 8.10 3.82
CA LEU A 69 14.17 8.69 2.48
C LEU A 69 14.36 7.66 1.33
N VAL A 70 13.28 7.42 0.58
CA VAL A 70 13.16 8.03 -0.77
C VAL A 70 11.73 8.56 -0.94
N GLY A 71 11.56 9.83 -0.59
CA GLY A 71 10.43 10.67 -1.01
C GLY A 71 10.92 11.82 -1.89
N VAL A 72 11.86 11.54 -2.80
CA VAL A 72 12.39 12.49 -3.79
C VAL A 72 12.65 11.72 -5.09
N GLY A 73 12.09 12.20 -6.20
CA GLY A 73 12.39 11.67 -7.53
C GLY A 73 13.83 12.00 -7.91
N GLY A 74 14.72 11.00 -7.84
CA GLY A 74 16.11 11.14 -8.29
C GLY A 74 16.21 11.09 -9.81
N ALA A 75 16.31 12.25 -10.45
CA ALA A 75 16.72 12.32 -11.85
C ALA A 75 18.16 11.80 -12.01
N LEU A 76 18.39 10.91 -12.98
CA LEU A 76 19.73 10.46 -13.35
C LEU A 76 20.46 11.57 -14.10
N ALA A 77 21.18 12.42 -13.37
CA ALA A 77 22.10 13.38 -13.95
C ALA A 77 23.39 12.68 -14.43
N VAL A 78 23.44 12.34 -15.72
CA VAL A 78 24.70 12.00 -16.40
C VAL A 78 25.45 13.30 -16.74
N PRO A 79 26.72 13.46 -16.36
CA PRO A 79 27.46 14.69 -16.62
C PRO A 79 27.99 14.72 -18.05
N TRP A 80 27.35 15.47 -18.94
CA TRP A 80 27.95 15.85 -20.22
C TRP A 80 28.38 17.31 -20.20
N GLY A 81 29.68 17.55 -20.00
CA GLY A 81 30.29 18.85 -20.23
C GLY A 81 30.57 19.05 -21.72
N GLY A 82 30.09 20.15 -22.30
CA GLY A 82 30.28 20.44 -23.72
C GLY A 82 29.80 21.84 -24.10
N SER A 83 30.73 22.79 -24.18
CA SER A 83 30.47 24.19 -24.52
C SER A 83 30.00 24.37 -25.97
N SER A 84 29.10 25.33 -26.23
CA SER A 84 29.44 26.56 -26.98
C SER A 84 28.22 27.41 -27.39
N SER A 85 28.42 28.71 -27.42
CA SER A 85 27.50 29.76 -27.90
C SER A 85 27.40 29.86 -29.42
N VAL A 86 26.22 30.19 -29.96
CA VAL A 86 26.01 31.17 -31.07
C VAL A 86 24.63 31.82 -30.89
N ALA A 87 24.46 33.07 -31.34
CA ALA A 87 23.21 33.82 -31.32
C ALA A 87 22.81 34.35 -32.71
N ARG A 88 21.53 34.73 -32.86
CA ARG A 88 20.92 35.59 -33.93
C ARG A 88 20.61 34.95 -35.32
N PRO A 89 19.68 35.51 -36.15
CA PRO A 89 18.22 35.64 -35.90
C PRO A 89 17.37 35.27 -37.17
N PRO A 90 16.25 35.94 -37.59
CA PRO A 90 15.05 35.19 -38.04
C PRO A 90 14.74 35.25 -39.55
N SER A 91 14.11 34.19 -40.06
CA SER A 91 13.40 34.12 -41.36
C SER A 91 12.35 33.00 -41.26
N SER A 92 11.04 33.28 -41.18
CA SER A 92 10.12 33.72 -42.26
C SER A 92 9.31 32.55 -42.86
N VAL A 93 8.08 32.40 -42.34
CA VAL A 93 6.87 31.83 -42.97
C VAL A 93 6.99 30.73 -44.05
N SER A 94 6.42 29.57 -43.72
CA SER A 94 5.67 28.75 -44.68
C SER A 94 4.34 28.35 -44.04
N THR A 95 3.24 28.88 -44.54
CA THR A 95 1.88 28.58 -44.07
C THR A 95 1.35 27.31 -44.73
N THR A 96 1.36 26.20 -44.00
CA THR A 96 0.46 25.08 -44.26
C THR A 96 -0.72 25.15 -43.29
N PRO A 97 -1.97 24.98 -43.74
CA PRO A 97 -3.12 24.94 -42.85
C PRO A 97 -3.09 23.62 -42.07
N HIS A 98 -2.48 23.63 -40.89
CA HIS A 98 -2.65 22.52 -39.97
C HIS A 98 -4.13 22.49 -39.56
N ALA A 99 -4.76 21.34 -39.74
CA ALA A 99 -6.16 21.16 -39.36
C ALA A 99 -6.33 21.60 -37.90
N THR A 100 -7.36 22.39 -37.62
CA THR A 100 -7.77 22.68 -36.25
C THR A 100 -7.96 21.36 -35.53
N SER A 101 -7.02 21.02 -34.67
CA SER A 101 -7.25 20.06 -33.61
C SER A 101 -8.45 20.56 -32.84
N SER A 102 -9.53 19.76 -32.82
CA SER A 102 -10.55 19.89 -31.79
C SER A 102 -9.82 19.96 -30.44
N PRO A 103 -10.24 20.83 -29.50
CA PRO A 103 -9.56 20.95 -28.23
C PRO A 103 -9.52 19.57 -27.58
N ALA A 104 -8.31 19.08 -27.31
CA ALA A 104 -8.13 17.96 -26.40
C ALA A 104 -8.84 18.33 -25.10
N GLY A 105 -9.57 17.37 -24.52
CA GLY A 105 -10.36 17.63 -23.31
C GLY A 105 -9.47 18.27 -22.25
N HIS A 106 -9.94 19.35 -21.63
CA HIS A 106 -9.20 19.99 -20.54
C HIS A 106 -9.16 19.02 -19.36
N GLY A 107 -8.09 18.23 -19.26
CA GLY A 107 -7.82 17.36 -18.12
C GLY A 107 -7.72 18.18 -16.85
N VAL A 108 -8.25 17.64 -15.74
CA VAL A 108 -8.31 18.36 -14.46
C VAL A 108 -6.91 18.73 -14.01
N THR A 109 -6.68 20.01 -13.74
CA THR A 109 -5.38 20.56 -13.34
C THR A 109 -5.20 20.63 -11.82
N SER A 110 -3.95 20.84 -11.37
CA SER A 110 -3.63 21.10 -9.95
C SER A 110 -4.42 22.30 -9.39
N ASP A 111 -4.47 23.40 -10.14
CA ASP A 111 -5.21 24.60 -9.74
C ASP A 111 -6.73 24.38 -9.67
N GLU A 112 -7.29 23.45 -10.45
CA GLU A 112 -8.71 23.08 -10.38
C GLU A 112 -9.02 22.22 -9.16
N MET A 113 -8.11 21.31 -8.79
CA MET A 113 -8.20 20.54 -7.55
C MET A 113 -8.16 21.45 -6.32
N ILE A 114 -7.18 22.37 -6.27
CA ILE A 114 -7.03 23.36 -5.18
C ILE A 114 -8.27 24.25 -5.09
N ARG A 115 -8.69 24.89 -6.20
CA ARG A 115 -9.87 25.78 -6.21
C ARG A 115 -11.17 25.06 -5.87
N THR A 116 -11.27 23.77 -6.18
CA THR A 116 -12.45 22.95 -5.78
C THR A 116 -12.45 22.69 -4.29
N LEU A 117 -11.30 22.33 -3.69
CA LEU A 117 -11.18 22.16 -2.24
C LEU A 117 -11.48 23.47 -1.48
N GLU A 118 -10.84 24.59 -1.86
CA GLU A 118 -11.05 25.90 -1.22
C GLU A 118 -12.50 26.38 -1.30
N ARG A 119 -13.21 26.08 -2.40
CA ARG A 119 -14.63 26.44 -2.60
C ARG A 119 -15.59 25.58 -1.79
N LEU A 120 -15.26 24.31 -1.56
CA LEU A 120 -16.09 23.38 -0.79
C LEU A 120 -15.88 23.51 0.71
N LEU A 121 -14.74 24.06 1.13
CA LEU A 121 -14.46 24.35 2.53
C LEU A 121 -15.27 25.56 3.06
N PRO A 122 -15.55 25.64 4.38
CA PRO A 122 -16.16 26.81 4.98
C PRO A 122 -15.27 28.07 4.84
N LYS A 123 -15.81 29.24 5.19
CA LYS A 123 -15.07 30.50 5.11
C LYS A 123 -13.89 30.51 6.08
N GLY A 124 -12.68 30.60 5.54
CA GLY A 124 -11.44 30.81 6.28
C GLY A 124 -10.35 31.40 5.38
N LYS A 125 -9.11 31.40 5.86
CA LYS A 125 -7.91 31.72 5.08
C LYS A 125 -7.26 30.44 4.59
N PHE A 126 -6.77 30.45 3.36
CA PHE A 126 -6.01 29.35 2.77
C PHE A 126 -4.55 29.77 2.56
N SER A 127 -3.63 28.82 2.72
CA SER A 127 -2.19 29.00 2.51
C SER A 127 -1.52 27.66 2.24
N LYS A 128 -0.27 27.67 1.75
CA LYS A 128 0.51 26.46 1.39
C LYS A 128 -0.32 25.47 0.55
N ALA A 129 -1.00 25.99 -0.46
CA ALA A 129 -1.79 25.17 -1.36
C ALA A 129 -0.88 24.32 -2.25
N GLU A 130 -1.14 23.03 -2.29
CA GLU A 130 -0.44 22.05 -3.12
C GLU A 130 -1.49 21.13 -3.76
N GLY A 131 -1.18 20.58 -4.93
CA GLY A 131 -2.11 19.69 -5.62
C GLY A 131 -1.53 19.05 -6.87
N ARG A 132 -2.23 18.03 -7.35
CA ARG A 132 -1.96 17.33 -8.61
C ARG A 132 -3.29 17.07 -9.31
N GLY A 133 -3.32 17.39 -10.60
CA GLY A 133 -4.43 17.08 -11.49
C GLY A 133 -4.45 15.61 -11.91
N VAL A 134 -5.22 15.31 -12.97
CA VAL A 134 -5.14 14.03 -13.69
C VAL A 134 -4.03 14.13 -14.73
N ASP A 135 -3.14 13.14 -14.77
CA ASP A 135 -2.19 12.95 -15.88
C ASP A 135 -2.56 11.66 -16.63
N GLU A 136 -2.92 11.80 -17.91
CA GLU A 136 -3.24 10.65 -18.78
C GLU A 136 -2.03 9.73 -19.01
N ASN A 137 -0.81 10.23 -18.82
CA ASN A 137 0.44 9.48 -19.02
C ASN A 137 0.89 8.74 -17.75
N ASP A 138 0.36 9.10 -16.58
CA ASP A 138 0.60 8.41 -15.30
C ASP A 138 -0.71 8.21 -14.49
N PRO A 139 -1.67 7.42 -15.03
CA PRO A 139 -2.99 7.25 -14.42
C PRO A 139 -2.96 6.46 -13.10
N LEU A 140 -1.79 5.95 -12.69
CA LEU A 140 -1.61 5.25 -11.41
C LEU A 140 -1.39 6.22 -10.24
N VAL A 141 -1.18 7.51 -10.52
CA VAL A 141 -0.96 8.54 -9.51
C VAL A 141 -2.24 9.34 -9.29
N ALA A 142 -2.91 9.07 -8.17
CA ALA A 142 -4.15 9.73 -7.79
C ALA A 142 -4.04 11.27 -7.76
N PRO A 143 -5.01 12.00 -8.35
CA PRO A 143 -5.16 13.45 -8.17
C PRO A 143 -5.42 13.80 -6.70
N TYR A 144 -4.90 14.94 -6.26
CA TYR A 144 -5.12 15.43 -4.90
C TYR A 144 -5.07 16.95 -4.81
N ALA A 145 -5.60 17.51 -3.73
CA ALA A 145 -5.31 18.86 -3.26
C ALA A 145 -5.07 18.86 -1.76
N GLN A 146 -4.24 19.79 -1.30
CA GLN A 146 -3.98 20.07 0.10
C GLN A 146 -3.90 21.58 0.32
N VAL A 147 -4.48 22.06 1.41
CA VAL A 147 -4.36 23.45 1.86
C VAL A 147 -4.14 23.49 3.37
N VAL A 148 -3.47 24.54 3.84
CA VAL A 148 -3.51 24.94 5.24
C VAL A 148 -4.62 25.97 5.41
N TYR A 149 -5.67 25.55 6.11
CA TYR A 149 -6.89 26.28 6.41
C TYR A 149 -6.83 26.91 7.81
N ASP A 150 -7.27 28.17 7.93
CA ASP A 150 -7.44 28.84 9.22
C ASP A 150 -8.75 29.63 9.26
N ASP A 151 -9.70 29.15 10.07
CA ASP A 151 -10.99 29.79 10.37
C ASP A 151 -10.90 30.88 11.47
N GLY A 152 -9.70 31.13 12.01
CA GLY A 152 -9.46 32.04 13.14
C GLY A 152 -9.12 31.33 14.46
N HIS A 153 -9.25 30.01 14.54
CA HIS A 153 -8.89 29.21 15.71
C HIS A 153 -7.54 28.47 15.56
N GLY A 154 -6.75 28.77 14.53
CA GLY A 154 -5.38 28.26 14.33
C GLY A 154 -5.23 27.37 13.09
N ALA A 155 -4.07 27.43 12.44
CA ALA A 155 -3.85 26.80 11.14
C ALA A 155 -3.88 25.25 11.17
N ALA A 156 -4.66 24.64 10.28
CA ALA A 156 -4.88 23.20 10.16
C ALA A 156 -4.68 22.74 8.72
N ALA A 157 -4.01 21.61 8.50
CA ALA A 157 -3.93 20.99 7.18
C ALA A 157 -5.24 20.25 6.86
N ILE A 158 -5.71 20.39 5.62
CA ILE A 158 -6.81 19.62 5.04
C ILE A 158 -6.37 19.16 3.65
N SER A 159 -6.54 17.87 3.36
CA SER A 159 -6.28 17.30 2.04
C SER A 159 -7.43 16.43 1.55
N VAL A 160 -7.49 16.29 0.22
CA VAL A 160 -8.41 15.40 -0.49
C VAL A 160 -7.65 14.69 -1.59
N ALA A 161 -7.82 13.37 -1.68
CA ALA A 161 -7.36 12.54 -2.78
C ALA A 161 -8.55 11.83 -3.41
N VAL A 162 -8.52 11.65 -4.73
CA VAL A 162 -9.60 11.01 -5.49
C VAL A 162 -9.05 9.90 -6.36
N ASN A 163 -9.77 8.79 -6.49
CA ASN A 163 -9.35 7.63 -7.27
C ASN A 163 -10.55 6.82 -7.78
N ARG A 164 -10.30 5.86 -8.67
CA ARG A 164 -11.22 4.77 -8.99
C ARG A 164 -10.90 3.53 -8.17
N VAL A 165 -11.92 2.76 -7.82
CA VAL A 165 -11.84 1.41 -7.26
C VAL A 165 -12.84 0.52 -7.99
N LEU A 166 -12.57 -0.78 -8.12
CA LEU A 166 -13.51 -1.71 -8.75
C LEU A 166 -14.86 -1.73 -7.98
N PRO A 167 -16.00 -1.46 -8.63
CA PRO A 167 -17.32 -1.55 -8.01
C PRO A 167 -17.58 -2.88 -7.31
N GLY A 168 -17.95 -2.84 -6.03
CA GLY A 168 -18.15 -4.04 -5.19
C GLY A 168 -16.88 -4.82 -4.81
N GLY A 169 -15.73 -4.46 -5.38
CA GLY A 169 -14.46 -5.12 -5.17
C GLY A 169 -13.94 -5.02 -3.73
N ASN A 170 -12.94 -5.84 -3.38
CA ASN A 170 -12.31 -5.81 -2.05
C ASN A 170 -11.82 -4.40 -1.67
N ASP A 171 -11.14 -3.69 -2.57
CA ASP A 171 -10.54 -2.40 -2.25
C ASP A 171 -11.63 -1.33 -2.00
N ALA A 172 -12.73 -1.39 -2.76
CA ALA A 172 -13.93 -0.59 -2.53
C ALA A 172 -14.58 -0.88 -1.16
N ARG A 173 -14.65 -2.15 -0.76
CA ARG A 173 -15.17 -2.57 0.56
C ARG A 173 -14.24 -2.11 1.70
N GLN A 174 -12.93 -2.24 1.54
CA GLN A 174 -11.94 -1.87 2.55
C GLN A 174 -11.82 -0.35 2.75
N ALA A 175 -11.91 0.45 1.67
CA ALA A 175 -11.82 1.91 1.74
C ALA A 175 -12.86 2.56 2.67
N VAL A 176 -14.06 1.97 2.77
CA VAL A 176 -15.14 2.42 3.67
C VAL A 176 -15.30 1.56 4.91
N GLN A 177 -14.45 0.56 5.13
CA GLN A 177 -14.48 -0.24 6.36
C GLN A 177 -13.81 0.54 7.49
N CYS A 178 -14.40 0.49 8.70
CA CYS A 178 -13.69 0.97 9.87
C CYS A 178 -12.39 0.16 10.07
N PRO A 179 -11.24 0.83 10.30
CA PRO A 179 -9.99 0.15 10.60
C PRO A 179 -10.13 -0.83 11.77
N ASP A 180 -9.26 -1.83 11.83
CA ASP A 180 -9.23 -2.72 12.98
C ASP A 180 -8.54 -2.02 14.18
N LYS A 181 -9.28 -1.85 15.28
CA LYS A 181 -8.81 -1.20 16.52
C LYS A 181 -7.57 -1.83 17.14
N VAL A 182 -7.23 -3.07 16.81
CA VAL A 182 -5.99 -3.72 17.29
C VAL A 182 -4.76 -3.15 16.60
N TYR A 183 -4.87 -2.68 15.35
CA TYR A 183 -3.76 -2.05 14.61
C TYR A 183 -3.80 -0.53 14.64
N ILE A 184 -4.99 0.05 14.58
CA ILE A 184 -5.20 1.50 14.49
C ILE A 184 -6.24 1.86 15.56
N PRO A 185 -5.80 2.26 16.77
CA PRO A 185 -6.69 2.84 17.78
C PRO A 185 -7.33 4.12 17.25
N TYR A 186 -8.64 4.25 17.42
CA TYR A 186 -9.40 5.44 17.07
C TYR A 186 -10.51 5.72 18.08
N ASP A 187 -10.84 7.00 18.21
CA ASP A 187 -11.85 7.51 19.15
C ASP A 187 -13.25 7.15 18.65
N SER A 188 -13.55 7.41 17.39
CA SER A 188 -14.82 7.00 16.73
C SER A 188 -14.62 6.63 15.26
N CYS A 189 -15.37 5.66 14.77
CA CYS A 189 -15.53 5.40 13.34
C CYS A 189 -17.00 5.15 13.05
N VAL A 190 -17.56 5.87 12.07
CA VAL A 190 -19.00 5.86 11.78
C VAL A 190 -19.20 5.73 10.26
N PRO A 191 -19.62 4.54 9.78
CA PRO A 191 -20.10 4.37 8.41
C PRO A 191 -21.50 5.01 8.26
N SER A 192 -21.80 5.48 7.06
CA SER A 192 -23.07 6.09 6.67
C SER A 192 -23.40 5.73 5.22
N HIS A 193 -24.61 5.22 4.98
CA HIS A 193 -25.15 5.15 3.63
C HIS A 193 -25.74 6.51 3.21
N LEU A 194 -25.55 6.88 1.95
CA LEU A 194 -26.12 8.07 1.32
C LEU A 194 -27.34 7.68 0.43
N PRO A 195 -28.21 8.64 0.08
CA PRO A 195 -29.40 8.37 -0.74
C PRO A 195 -29.10 7.82 -2.16
N ASP A 196 -27.88 8.02 -2.67
CA ASP A 196 -27.42 7.49 -3.96
C ASP A 196 -26.67 6.15 -3.81
N ALA A 197 -26.91 5.44 -2.70
CA ALA A 197 -26.27 4.17 -2.31
C ALA A 197 -24.74 4.23 -2.09
N SER A 198 -24.11 5.41 -2.16
CA SER A 198 -22.72 5.58 -1.73
C SER A 198 -22.57 5.28 -0.24
N VAL A 199 -21.41 4.79 0.16
CA VAL A 199 -21.03 4.64 1.57
C VAL A 199 -19.95 5.67 1.89
N VAL A 200 -20.09 6.36 3.01
CA VAL A 200 -19.07 7.25 3.56
C VAL A 200 -18.77 6.91 5.01
N THR A 201 -17.50 6.75 5.33
CA THR A 201 -17.03 6.37 6.66
C THR A 201 -16.13 7.44 7.22
N VAL A 202 -16.57 8.06 8.32
CA VAL A 202 -15.80 9.10 9.03
C VAL A 202 -15.08 8.45 10.21
N THR A 203 -13.75 8.56 10.24
CA THR A 203 -12.89 8.07 11.33
C THR A 203 -12.25 9.25 12.04
N LYS A 204 -12.24 9.21 13.38
CA LYS A 204 -11.58 10.20 14.24
C LYS A 204 -10.52 9.50 15.07
N GLY A 205 -9.26 9.90 14.93
CA GLY A 205 -8.16 9.38 15.72
C GLY A 205 -6.93 10.28 15.66
N TYR A 206 -5.76 9.66 15.59
CA TYR A 206 -4.46 10.29 15.67
C TYR A 206 -3.61 9.89 14.46
N GLU A 207 -2.73 10.80 14.04
CA GLU A 207 -1.74 10.55 12.99
C GLU A 207 -0.85 9.33 13.33
N TYR A 208 -0.49 9.22 14.62
CA TYR A 208 0.31 8.11 15.13
C TYR A 208 -0.57 7.16 15.96
N PRO A 209 -0.76 5.90 15.53
CA PRO A 209 -1.53 4.90 16.27
C PRO A 209 -1.02 4.64 17.70
N ASP A 210 0.28 4.82 17.95
CA ASP A 210 0.92 4.70 19.27
C ASP A 210 0.76 5.95 20.15
N ARG A 211 0.16 7.03 19.60
CA ARG A 211 -0.02 8.34 20.23
C ARG A 211 1.26 8.96 20.80
N ARG A 212 2.43 8.70 20.20
CA ARG A 212 3.70 9.35 20.57
C ARG A 212 3.69 10.88 20.39
N VAL A 213 2.74 11.41 19.62
CA VAL A 213 2.38 12.84 19.52
C VAL A 213 0.85 12.93 19.40
N ASP A 214 0.22 13.89 20.09
CA ASP A 214 -1.23 14.12 20.08
C ASP A 214 -1.77 14.83 18.81
N THR A 215 -1.06 14.74 17.69
CA THR A 215 -1.56 15.21 16.39
C THR A 215 -2.76 14.36 16.01
N LYS A 216 -3.96 14.94 16.03
CA LYS A 216 -5.20 14.29 15.60
C LYS A 216 -5.23 14.21 14.07
N LEU A 217 -5.74 13.10 13.57
CA LEU A 217 -6.07 12.88 12.17
C LEU A 217 -7.53 12.42 12.11
N TRP A 218 -8.38 13.20 11.45
CA TRP A 218 -9.75 12.80 11.12
C TRP A 218 -9.85 12.59 9.62
N THR A 219 -10.56 11.54 9.20
CA THR A 219 -10.70 11.17 7.80
C THR A 219 -12.15 10.91 7.42
N ALA A 220 -12.49 11.13 6.16
CA ALA A 220 -13.75 10.70 5.56
C ALA A 220 -13.47 10.04 4.21
N ASN A 221 -13.73 8.73 4.13
CA ASN A 221 -13.60 7.95 2.89
C ASN A 221 -15.00 7.67 2.34
N LEU A 222 -15.26 8.03 1.09
CA LEU A 222 -16.50 7.76 0.37
C LEU A 222 -16.22 6.84 -0.82
N VAL A 223 -17.05 5.81 -0.99
CA VAL A 223 -17.13 4.98 -2.19
C VAL A 223 -18.55 5.02 -2.76
N THR A 224 -18.70 5.36 -4.04
CA THR A 224 -19.97 5.30 -4.78
C THR A 224 -20.24 3.90 -5.34
N PRO A 225 -21.49 3.58 -5.75
CA PRO A 225 -21.79 2.33 -6.46
C PRO A 225 -20.98 2.16 -7.77
N ASP A 226 -20.63 3.27 -8.42
CA ASP A 226 -19.84 3.32 -9.65
C ASP A 226 -18.32 3.25 -9.41
N GLY A 227 -17.89 3.01 -8.16
CA GLY A 227 -16.47 2.82 -7.83
C GLY A 227 -15.67 4.13 -7.71
N HIS A 228 -16.33 5.27 -7.51
CA HIS A 228 -15.63 6.53 -7.26
C HIS A 228 -15.20 6.57 -5.79
N HIS A 229 -13.90 6.68 -5.55
CA HIS A 229 -13.31 6.78 -4.21
C HIS A 229 -12.82 8.20 -3.95
N VAL A 230 -13.31 8.81 -2.86
CA VAL A 230 -12.87 10.11 -2.35
C VAL A 230 -12.37 9.93 -0.93
N SER A 231 -11.14 10.32 -0.65
CA SER A 231 -10.53 10.28 0.68
C SER A 231 -10.18 11.69 1.12
N VAL A 232 -10.80 12.17 2.19
CA VAL A 232 -10.51 13.45 2.83
C VAL A 232 -9.79 13.20 4.15
N SER A 233 -8.75 13.99 4.42
CA SER A 233 -8.01 13.97 5.68
C SER A 233 -7.85 15.40 6.23
N GLU A 234 -7.93 15.55 7.55
CA GLU A 234 -7.64 16.80 8.24
C GLU A 234 -6.89 16.56 9.55
N TRP A 235 -6.05 17.54 9.93
CA TRP A 235 -5.22 17.50 11.13
C TRP A 235 -5.48 18.71 12.03
N ASN A 236 -5.25 18.57 13.34
CA ASN A 236 -5.30 19.68 14.30
C ASN A 236 -3.99 20.52 14.33
N ALA A 237 -3.19 20.42 13.27
CA ALA A 237 -1.90 21.07 13.09
C ALA A 237 -1.74 21.48 11.61
N ALA A 238 -0.85 22.43 11.32
CA ALA A 238 -0.64 22.96 9.97
C ALA A 238 0.10 22.02 8.99
N ALA A 239 0.41 20.78 9.42
CA ALA A 239 0.92 19.68 8.61
C ALA A 239 0.73 18.35 9.38
N GLU A 240 0.77 17.24 8.64
CA GLU A 240 0.76 15.86 9.16
C GLU A 240 1.89 15.61 10.18
N LYS A 241 3.10 16.08 9.87
CA LYS A 241 4.33 15.87 10.64
C LYS A 241 5.05 17.17 10.93
N ASP A 242 5.80 17.18 12.04
CA ASP A 242 6.75 18.22 12.47
C ASP A 242 6.20 19.66 12.62
N ALA A 243 4.90 19.88 12.42
CA ALA A 243 4.18 21.09 12.79
C ALA A 243 3.67 21.00 14.25
N PRO A 244 3.70 22.10 15.02
CA PRO A 244 3.05 22.14 16.32
C PRO A 244 1.53 22.04 16.17
N ILE A 245 0.89 21.38 17.13
CA ILE A 245 -0.57 21.37 17.30
C ILE A 245 -1.03 22.82 17.49
N SER A 246 -2.00 23.25 16.68
CA SER A 246 -2.51 24.64 16.66
C SER A 246 -3.89 24.77 17.31
N ARG A 247 -4.65 23.67 17.39
CA ARG A 247 -6.02 23.59 17.93
C ARG A 247 -6.29 22.23 18.57
N GLU A 248 -7.32 22.13 19.40
CA GLU A 248 -7.62 20.88 20.12
C GLU A 248 -8.16 19.77 19.20
N GLU A 249 -8.98 20.14 18.21
CA GLU A 249 -9.60 19.23 17.24
C GLU A 249 -9.33 19.73 15.81
N PRO A 250 -9.33 18.86 14.78
CA PRO A 250 -9.34 19.30 13.39
C PRO A 250 -10.55 20.22 13.07
N PRO A 251 -10.43 21.10 12.05
CA PRO A 251 -11.36 22.22 11.84
C PRO A 251 -12.79 21.84 11.44
N LEU A 252 -13.00 20.71 10.76
CA LEU A 252 -14.32 20.33 10.26
C LEU A 252 -15.06 19.42 11.25
N SER A 253 -16.37 19.65 11.42
CA SER A 253 -17.21 18.67 12.11
C SER A 253 -17.32 17.38 11.28
N ALA A 254 -17.67 16.26 11.92
CA ALA A 254 -17.91 14.99 11.23
C ALA A 254 -18.98 15.08 10.12
N ALA A 255 -19.94 16.00 10.25
CA ALA A 255 -20.93 16.29 9.21
C ALA A 255 -20.29 17.02 8.01
N GLN A 256 -19.46 18.04 8.26
CA GLN A 256 -18.75 18.78 7.21
C GLN A 256 -17.72 17.91 6.48
N LEU A 257 -16.99 17.04 7.20
CA LEU A 257 -16.11 16.04 6.57
C LEU A 257 -16.89 15.10 5.63
N LYS A 258 -18.05 14.61 6.09
CA LYS A 258 -18.94 13.77 5.30
C LYS A 258 -19.48 14.49 4.07
N GLU A 259 -19.87 15.75 4.21
CA GLU A 259 -20.34 16.61 3.11
C GLU A 259 -19.24 16.88 2.09
N LEU A 260 -18.01 17.19 2.55
CA LEU A 260 -16.85 17.42 1.71
C LEU A 260 -16.46 16.18 0.90
N ALA A 261 -16.43 14.99 1.53
CA ALA A 261 -16.16 13.73 0.83
C ALA A 261 -17.29 13.35 -0.16
N ALA A 262 -18.54 13.71 0.13
CA ALA A 262 -19.70 13.42 -0.71
C ALA A 262 -19.99 14.46 -1.81
N ALA A 263 -19.20 15.54 -1.88
CA ALA A 263 -19.42 16.63 -2.83
C ALA A 263 -19.41 16.11 -4.29
N LYS A 264 -20.41 16.51 -5.07
CA LYS A 264 -20.59 16.03 -6.46
C LYS A 264 -19.46 16.49 -7.39
N ASP A 265 -18.81 17.59 -7.04
CA ASP A 265 -17.68 18.19 -7.73
C ASP A 265 -16.51 17.20 -7.90
N TRP A 266 -16.28 16.31 -6.93
CA TRP A 266 -15.25 15.27 -7.02
C TRP A 266 -15.56 14.19 -8.06
N ARG A 267 -16.84 13.98 -8.40
CA ARG A 267 -17.24 12.93 -9.36
C ARG A 267 -16.65 13.21 -10.74
N GLY A 268 -16.78 14.45 -11.21
CA GLY A 268 -16.18 14.89 -12.49
C GLY A 268 -14.65 14.78 -12.53
N VAL A 269 -13.97 14.84 -11.38
CA VAL A 269 -12.53 14.56 -11.32
C VAL A 269 -12.24 13.07 -11.44
N VAL A 270 -12.97 12.22 -10.69
CA VAL A 270 -12.83 10.76 -10.81
C VAL A 270 -13.19 10.29 -12.22
N ASP A 271 -14.21 10.90 -12.85
CA ASP A 271 -14.62 10.63 -14.22
C ASP A 271 -13.48 10.86 -15.22
N ALA A 272 -12.64 11.87 -14.99
CA ALA A 272 -11.48 12.16 -15.82
C ALA A 272 -10.29 11.20 -15.60
N ILE A 273 -10.22 10.46 -14.49
CA ILE A 273 -9.17 9.46 -14.27
C ILE A 273 -9.38 8.28 -15.25
N PRO A 274 -8.38 7.90 -16.06
CA PRO A 274 -8.48 6.73 -16.94
C PRO A 274 -8.75 5.43 -16.17
N GLU A 275 -9.60 4.56 -16.71
CA GLU A 275 -9.81 3.21 -16.17
C GLU A 275 -8.58 2.32 -16.44
N ASP A 276 -8.12 1.56 -15.45
CA ASP A 276 -7.11 0.51 -15.69
C ASP A 276 -7.80 -0.72 -16.29
N PRO A 277 -7.58 -1.07 -17.57
CA PRO A 277 -8.25 -2.22 -18.21
C PRO A 277 -7.89 -3.57 -17.55
N ARG A 278 -6.84 -3.62 -16.72
CA ARG A 278 -6.42 -4.80 -15.95
C ARG A 278 -7.19 -4.96 -14.64
N GLN A 279 -7.91 -3.93 -14.18
CA GLN A 279 -8.71 -3.95 -12.94
C GLN A 279 -10.22 -4.09 -13.20
N THR A 280 -10.60 -4.79 -14.27
CA THR A 280 -12.00 -5.02 -14.65
C THR A 280 -12.69 -6.11 -13.82
N GLN A 281 -11.95 -6.90 -13.05
CA GLN A 281 -12.47 -7.99 -12.21
C GLN A 281 -11.65 -8.12 -10.91
N GLU A 282 -12.30 -8.51 -9.81
CA GLU A 282 -11.60 -8.83 -8.56
C GLU A 282 -10.76 -10.09 -8.80
N PRO A 283 -9.46 -10.11 -8.48
CA PRO A 283 -8.65 -11.33 -8.59
C PRO A 283 -9.33 -12.45 -7.81
N PRO A 284 -9.45 -13.68 -8.37
CA PRO A 284 -10.14 -14.76 -7.68
C PRO A 284 -9.51 -14.97 -6.31
N ALA A 285 -10.32 -14.82 -5.26
CA ALA A 285 -9.89 -15.06 -3.89
C ALA A 285 -9.23 -16.43 -3.81
N ALA A 286 -8.04 -16.50 -3.23
CA ALA A 286 -7.33 -17.76 -3.08
C ALA A 286 -8.13 -18.63 -2.11
N GLN A 287 -8.99 -19.51 -2.65
CA GLN A 287 -9.67 -20.56 -1.91
C GLN A 287 -8.64 -21.61 -1.48
N GLU A 288 -7.84 -21.28 -0.48
CA GLU A 288 -7.08 -22.27 0.25
C GLU A 288 -8.05 -23.04 1.15
N ASN A 289 -8.24 -24.32 0.83
CA ASN A 289 -9.19 -25.23 1.48
C ASN A 289 -8.77 -25.63 2.92
N GLY A 290 -8.06 -24.75 3.63
CA GLY A 290 -7.78 -24.93 5.04
C GLY A 290 -9.01 -24.59 5.89
N LYS A 291 -9.17 -25.25 7.04
CA LYS A 291 -9.98 -24.68 8.12
C LYS A 291 -9.40 -23.30 8.41
N GLY A 292 -10.23 -22.25 8.35
CA GLY A 292 -9.76 -20.87 8.43
C GLY A 292 -8.83 -20.69 9.63
N ILE A 293 -7.67 -20.04 9.42
CA ILE A 293 -6.57 -19.97 10.40
C ILE A 293 -7.09 -19.51 11.78
N LEU A 294 -8.07 -18.60 11.78
CA LEU A 294 -8.75 -18.10 12.98
C LEU A 294 -9.47 -19.20 13.76
N GLN A 295 -10.17 -20.12 13.10
CA GLN A 295 -10.86 -21.25 13.73
C GLN A 295 -9.85 -22.18 14.41
N THR A 296 -8.76 -22.52 13.69
CA THR A 296 -7.70 -23.38 14.22
C THR A 296 -6.98 -22.70 15.39
N LEU A 297 -6.59 -21.42 15.27
CA LEU A 297 -6.00 -20.65 16.38
C LEU A 297 -6.93 -20.65 17.59
N THR A 298 -8.21 -20.32 17.41
CA THR A 298 -9.21 -20.26 18.47
C THR A 298 -9.38 -21.62 19.18
N SER A 299 -9.37 -22.73 18.42
CA SER A 299 -9.44 -24.09 18.99
C SER A 299 -8.21 -24.48 19.82
N LEU A 300 -7.05 -23.87 19.54
CA LEU A 300 -5.80 -24.11 20.26
C LEU A 300 -5.59 -23.16 21.45
N ILE A 301 -6.45 -22.14 21.62
CA ILE A 301 -6.42 -21.27 22.80
C ILE A 301 -6.77 -22.10 24.06
N PRO A 302 -5.93 -22.08 25.11
CA PRO A 302 -6.21 -22.78 26.36
C PRO A 302 -7.56 -22.37 26.98
N LYS A 303 -8.35 -23.35 27.43
CA LYS A 303 -9.74 -23.16 27.94
C LYS A 303 -9.94 -22.10 29.05
N GLY A 304 -8.87 -21.70 29.74
CA GLY A 304 -8.91 -20.63 30.75
C GLY A 304 -8.83 -19.21 30.18
N LEU A 305 -8.65 -19.06 28.86
CA LEU A 305 -8.52 -17.78 28.16
C LEU A 305 -9.75 -17.54 27.29
N LYS A 306 -10.41 -16.40 27.47
CA LYS A 306 -11.56 -16.00 26.63
C LYS A 306 -11.03 -15.20 25.45
N VAL A 307 -11.40 -15.57 24.22
CA VAL A 307 -11.22 -14.71 23.04
C VAL A 307 -12.23 -13.55 23.14
N VAL A 308 -11.74 -12.31 23.14
CA VAL A 308 -12.54 -11.08 23.29
C VAL A 308 -12.49 -10.15 22.08
N ALA A 309 -11.57 -10.40 21.14
CA ALA A 309 -11.55 -9.83 19.80
C ALA A 309 -10.74 -10.77 18.87
N HIS A 310 -10.88 -10.61 17.55
CA HIS A 310 -10.15 -11.40 16.56
C HIS A 310 -10.07 -10.66 15.22
N GLY A 311 -9.10 -11.05 14.39
CA GLY A 311 -8.99 -10.55 13.02
C GLY A 311 -10.08 -11.09 12.10
N SER A 312 -10.02 -10.72 10.82
CA SER A 312 -10.90 -11.33 9.80
C SER A 312 -10.62 -12.83 9.67
N ALA A 313 -11.66 -13.56 9.28
CA ALA A 313 -11.55 -14.96 8.87
C ALA A 313 -11.00 -15.14 7.45
N ASP A 314 -10.94 -14.06 6.65
CA ASP A 314 -10.65 -14.09 5.22
C ASP A 314 -9.16 -14.01 4.86
N ASP A 315 -8.26 -13.78 5.82
CA ASP A 315 -6.81 -13.76 5.56
C ASP A 315 -6.23 -15.19 5.60
N SER A 316 -5.78 -15.65 4.43
CA SER A 316 -5.30 -17.01 4.19
C SER A 316 -3.89 -17.31 4.72
N GLY A 317 -3.16 -16.33 5.29
CA GLY A 317 -1.80 -16.56 5.81
C GLY A 317 -1.50 -15.92 7.17
N PHE A 318 -2.40 -15.11 7.70
CA PHE A 318 -2.22 -14.38 8.95
C PHE A 318 -3.55 -14.21 9.67
N THR A 319 -3.55 -14.24 11.00
CA THR A 319 -4.69 -13.76 11.79
C THR A 319 -4.25 -13.43 13.22
N TYR A 320 -5.19 -13.00 14.05
CA TYR A 320 -4.95 -12.79 15.47
C TYR A 320 -6.20 -13.06 16.30
N VAL A 321 -5.98 -13.29 17.59
CA VAL A 321 -7.00 -13.18 18.64
C VAL A 321 -6.49 -12.28 19.77
N VAL A 322 -7.37 -11.55 20.42
CA VAL A 322 -7.09 -10.93 21.73
C VAL A 322 -7.76 -11.81 22.77
N VAL A 323 -6.97 -12.30 23.73
CA VAL A 323 -7.45 -13.12 24.83
C VAL A 323 -7.46 -12.35 26.16
N ASP A 324 -8.32 -12.77 27.07
CA ASP A 324 -8.39 -12.25 28.45
C ASP A 324 -8.59 -13.41 29.46
N ASP A 325 -7.76 -13.44 30.51
CA ASP A 325 -7.84 -14.35 31.66
C ASP A 325 -8.49 -13.69 32.89
N GLY A 326 -9.07 -12.49 32.73
CA GLY A 326 -9.56 -11.65 33.82
C GLY A 326 -8.48 -10.76 34.45
N LYS A 327 -7.24 -10.78 33.95
CA LYS A 327 -6.13 -9.92 34.38
C LYS A 327 -5.70 -8.92 33.30
N GLY A 328 -6.51 -8.75 32.26
CA GLY A 328 -6.27 -7.80 31.18
C GLY A 328 -5.92 -8.46 29.85
N ARG A 329 -6.19 -7.74 28.77
CA ARG A 329 -6.09 -8.23 27.40
C ARG A 329 -4.65 -8.56 26.98
N SER A 330 -4.52 -9.61 26.17
CA SER A 330 -3.26 -10.09 25.58
C SER A 330 -3.51 -10.46 24.12
N LEU A 331 -2.87 -9.75 23.19
CA LEU A 331 -2.89 -10.04 21.77
C LEU A 331 -2.06 -11.30 21.48
N VAL A 332 -2.57 -12.16 20.61
CA VAL A 332 -1.89 -13.32 20.04
C VAL A 332 -2.04 -13.25 18.53
N GLN A 333 -0.93 -13.08 17.82
CA GLN A 333 -0.85 -13.03 16.36
C GLN A 333 -0.21 -14.31 15.83
N ILE A 334 -0.65 -14.76 14.66
CA ILE A 334 -0.07 -15.94 14.01
C ILE A 334 0.10 -15.72 12.51
N ASN A 335 1.23 -16.18 11.98
CA ASN A 335 1.46 -16.39 10.55
C ASN A 335 1.52 -17.90 10.29
N VAL A 336 0.82 -18.36 9.26
CA VAL A 336 0.86 -19.73 8.75
C VAL A 336 1.26 -19.64 7.27
N GLN A 337 2.42 -20.19 6.94
CA GLN A 337 3.10 -19.91 5.69
C GLN A 337 3.64 -21.21 5.07
N PRO A 338 3.07 -21.71 3.96
CA PRO A 338 3.69 -22.78 3.18
C PRO A 338 4.93 -22.27 2.42
N ASP A 339 5.73 -23.20 1.89
CA ASP A 339 6.85 -22.95 0.96
C ASP A 339 8.01 -22.07 1.49
N MET A 340 8.25 -22.05 2.81
CA MET A 340 9.24 -21.19 3.48
C MET A 340 10.62 -21.84 3.72
N SER A 341 10.94 -22.97 3.05
CA SER A 341 12.24 -23.66 3.21
C SER A 341 13.45 -22.79 2.83
N ASP A 342 13.24 -21.77 2.00
CA ASP A 342 14.28 -20.91 1.44
C ASP A 342 14.82 -19.82 2.39
N VAL A 343 14.13 -19.58 3.50
CA VAL A 343 14.52 -18.63 4.55
C VAL A 343 14.96 -19.35 5.84
N ALA A 344 15.18 -20.66 5.78
CA ALA A 344 15.52 -21.47 6.94
C ALA A 344 16.78 -20.97 7.66
N ASP A 345 17.84 -20.63 6.91
CA ASP A 345 19.12 -20.21 7.48
C ASP A 345 19.09 -18.76 8.00
N ASP A 346 18.27 -17.89 7.40
CA ASP A 346 18.04 -16.51 7.85
C ASP A 346 17.28 -16.48 9.19
N LEU A 347 16.33 -17.40 9.38
CA LEU A 347 15.43 -17.43 10.54
C LEU A 347 15.95 -18.30 11.70
N PHE A 348 16.67 -19.40 11.39
CA PHE A 348 17.02 -20.45 12.36
C PHE A 348 18.53 -20.66 12.47
N GLY A 349 19.21 -19.70 13.12
CA GLY A 349 20.64 -19.81 13.45
C GLY A 349 20.95 -20.79 14.60
N ARG A 350 22.22 -20.81 15.03
CA ARG A 350 22.78 -21.73 16.07
C ARG A 350 22.04 -21.78 17.42
N GLY A 351 21.21 -20.79 17.75
CA GLY A 351 20.39 -20.78 18.97
C GLY A 351 19.04 -21.51 18.83
N SER A 352 18.74 -22.07 17.64
CA SER A 352 17.49 -22.75 17.35
C SER A 352 17.59 -24.24 17.68
N GLU A 353 16.50 -24.79 18.19
CA GLU A 353 16.35 -26.22 18.40
C GLU A 353 15.98 -26.91 17.08
N THR A 354 16.38 -28.17 16.91
CA THR A 354 15.87 -29.06 15.85
C THR A 354 15.29 -30.30 16.51
N LEU A 355 14.00 -30.54 16.31
CA LEU A 355 13.27 -31.68 16.87
C LEU A 355 13.66 -32.99 16.16
N SER A 356 13.26 -34.12 16.74
CA SER A 356 13.54 -35.45 16.19
C SER A 356 12.91 -35.73 14.81
N ASP A 357 11.91 -34.95 14.41
CA ASP A 357 11.27 -35.00 13.08
C ASP A 357 11.92 -34.04 12.06
N GLY A 358 12.97 -33.31 12.47
CA GLY A 358 13.65 -32.30 11.66
C GLY A 358 13.04 -30.90 11.73
N THR A 359 11.93 -30.70 12.45
CA THR A 359 11.32 -29.38 12.63
C THR A 359 12.28 -28.45 13.38
N LYS A 360 12.58 -27.29 12.79
CA LYS A 360 13.35 -26.22 13.44
C LYS A 360 12.42 -25.38 14.33
N VAL A 361 12.89 -25.00 15.52
CA VAL A 361 12.14 -24.19 16.49
C VAL A 361 13.04 -23.09 17.04
N ALA A 362 12.55 -21.85 17.01
CA ALA A 362 13.22 -20.70 17.63
C ALA A 362 12.26 -19.99 18.58
N GLU A 363 12.68 -19.81 19.84
CA GLU A 363 11.93 -19.11 20.88
C GLU A 363 12.60 -17.77 21.18
N ARG A 364 11.82 -16.68 21.22
CA ARG A 364 12.32 -15.32 21.42
C ARG A 364 11.43 -14.55 22.39
N GLN A 365 12.05 -13.70 23.22
CA GLN A 365 11.38 -12.72 24.06
C GLN A 365 12.07 -11.37 23.87
N GLY A 366 11.31 -10.28 23.74
CA GLY A 366 11.85 -8.94 23.52
C GLY A 366 10.80 -7.85 23.73
N PRO A 367 11.15 -6.57 23.47
CA PRO A 367 10.18 -5.48 23.44
C PRO A 367 9.16 -5.67 22.29
N GLY A 368 8.02 -5.02 22.40
CA GLY A 368 7.08 -4.82 21.29
C GLY A 368 7.62 -3.83 20.26
N GLU A 369 7.07 -3.87 19.05
CA GLU A 369 7.66 -3.15 17.90
C GLU A 369 6.90 -1.88 17.47
N LYS A 370 5.72 -1.60 18.06
CA LYS A 370 4.80 -0.53 17.60
C LYS A 370 4.53 0.53 18.67
N GLY A 371 5.57 0.98 19.38
CA GLY A 371 5.52 2.17 20.24
C GLY A 371 4.76 2.06 21.57
N GLY A 372 3.91 1.06 21.77
CA GLY A 372 3.18 0.88 23.03
C GLY A 372 4.09 0.73 24.25
N ASP A 373 3.93 1.60 25.24
CA ASP A 373 4.79 1.63 26.43
C ASP A 373 4.75 0.32 27.24
N GLY A 374 5.92 -0.14 27.68
CA GLY A 374 6.08 -1.40 28.41
C GLY A 374 5.65 -2.67 27.66
N VAL A 375 5.32 -2.60 26.36
CA VAL A 375 4.90 -3.77 25.60
C VAL A 375 6.08 -4.73 25.39
N VAL A 376 5.86 -6.02 25.63
CA VAL A 376 6.79 -7.11 25.31
C VAL A 376 6.15 -8.10 24.34
N MET A 377 6.97 -8.68 23.48
CA MET A 377 6.60 -9.70 22.51
C MET A 377 7.31 -11.01 22.84
N TRP A 378 6.55 -12.09 22.92
CA TRP A 378 7.04 -13.47 23.09
C TRP A 378 6.66 -14.28 21.85
N THR A 379 7.64 -14.91 21.19
CA THR A 379 7.47 -15.53 19.88
C THR A 379 7.99 -16.96 19.86
N VAL A 380 7.24 -17.87 19.23
CA VAL A 380 7.74 -19.16 18.74
C VAL A 380 7.62 -19.19 17.23
N ASP A 381 8.74 -19.43 16.57
CA ASP A 381 8.88 -19.64 15.14
C ASP A 381 9.15 -21.13 14.91
N THR A 382 8.41 -21.79 14.04
CA THR A 382 8.61 -23.21 13.70
C THR A 382 8.64 -23.39 12.19
N LEU A 383 9.57 -24.19 11.69
CA LEU A 383 9.69 -24.54 10.27
C LEU A 383 9.86 -26.06 10.14
N ARG A 384 8.87 -26.71 9.53
CA ARG A 384 8.88 -28.15 9.23
C ARG A 384 9.73 -28.44 7.99
N THR A 385 10.09 -29.70 7.81
CA THR A 385 10.97 -30.17 6.72
C THR A 385 10.36 -30.05 5.32
N ASP A 386 9.04 -29.94 5.23
CA ASP A 386 8.26 -29.64 4.02
C ASP A 386 8.23 -28.15 3.66
N GLY A 387 8.81 -27.28 4.49
CA GLY A 387 8.76 -25.82 4.34
C GLY A 387 7.57 -25.14 4.99
N PHE A 388 6.69 -25.88 5.68
CA PHE A 388 5.52 -25.31 6.33
C PHE A 388 5.91 -24.63 7.66
N ARG A 389 5.82 -23.30 7.67
CA ARG A 389 6.20 -22.43 8.78
C ARG A 389 4.99 -21.95 9.56
N VAL A 390 5.07 -22.00 10.88
CA VAL A 390 4.09 -21.39 11.79
C VAL A 390 4.82 -20.51 12.79
N VAL A 391 4.48 -19.22 12.81
CA VAL A 391 5.03 -18.22 13.73
C VAL A 391 3.90 -17.69 14.60
N VAL A 392 3.96 -17.89 15.91
CA VAL A 392 3.00 -17.32 16.87
C VAL A 392 3.71 -16.35 17.80
N SER A 393 3.16 -15.14 17.93
CA SER A 393 3.64 -14.10 18.83
C SER A 393 2.52 -13.68 19.79
N ALA A 394 2.83 -13.53 21.06
CA ALA A 394 1.89 -12.99 22.05
C ALA A 394 2.47 -11.78 22.80
N PHE A 395 1.57 -10.87 23.18
CA PHE A 395 1.90 -9.58 23.77
C PHE A 395 1.22 -9.41 25.13
N ASN A 396 1.85 -8.65 26.02
CA ASN A 396 1.32 -8.26 27.34
C ASN A 396 0.31 -7.08 27.28
N SER A 397 -0.31 -6.87 26.13
CA SER A 397 -1.29 -5.83 25.86
C SER A 397 -2.28 -6.32 24.80
N GLY A 398 -3.47 -5.71 24.72
CA GLY A 398 -4.49 -6.05 23.72
C GLY A 398 -4.20 -5.53 22.30
N SER A 399 -3.20 -4.64 22.17
CA SER A 399 -2.65 -4.10 20.92
C SER A 399 -1.15 -3.87 21.13
N GLN A 400 -0.37 -3.80 20.05
CA GLN A 400 1.03 -3.36 20.13
C GLN A 400 1.18 -1.83 20.28
N GLN A 401 0.11 -1.07 19.97
CA GLN A 401 0.09 0.40 19.97
C GLN A 401 -0.21 0.99 21.36
N THR A 402 -0.88 0.23 22.22
CA THR A 402 -1.35 0.69 23.54
C THR A 402 -0.50 0.14 24.67
N ALA A 403 -0.21 0.98 25.66
CA ALA A 403 0.58 0.64 26.83
C ALA A 403 0.18 -0.70 27.49
N ALA A 404 1.17 -1.42 28.01
CA ALA A 404 1.00 -2.72 28.61
C ALA A 404 0.13 -2.69 29.89
N THR A 405 -0.78 -3.65 30.00
CA THR A 405 -1.65 -3.81 31.19
C THR A 405 -1.12 -4.85 32.17
N ARG A 406 -0.07 -5.58 31.80
CA ARG A 406 0.49 -6.73 32.53
C ARG A 406 1.97 -6.90 32.19
N LYS A 407 2.74 -7.60 33.04
CA LYS A 407 4.21 -7.76 32.85
C LYS A 407 4.61 -8.79 31.77
N ALA A 408 3.70 -9.68 31.41
CA ALA A 408 3.94 -10.76 30.45
C ALA A 408 2.63 -11.11 29.72
N PRO A 409 2.70 -11.71 28.51
CA PRO A 409 1.52 -12.19 27.79
C PRO A 409 0.70 -13.19 28.60
N ALA A 410 -0.57 -13.36 28.26
CA ALA A 410 -1.45 -14.32 28.93
C ALA A 410 -1.11 -15.78 28.58
N LEU A 411 -0.40 -16.01 27.48
CA LEU A 411 0.14 -17.31 27.09
C LEU A 411 1.62 -17.41 27.49
N SER A 412 1.96 -18.51 28.16
CA SER A 412 3.35 -18.90 28.43
C SER A 412 4.07 -19.39 27.16
N MET A 413 5.41 -19.36 27.15
CA MET A 413 6.20 -19.91 26.04
C MET A 413 5.82 -21.37 25.71
N LYS A 414 5.57 -22.19 26.74
CA LYS A 414 5.12 -23.58 26.55
C LYS A 414 3.78 -23.68 25.80
N GLN A 415 2.85 -22.76 26.04
CA GLN A 415 1.56 -22.70 25.32
C GLN A 415 1.75 -22.20 23.89
N LEU A 416 2.57 -21.17 23.67
CA LEU A 416 2.92 -20.69 22.33
C LEU A 416 3.58 -21.80 21.49
N ARG A 417 4.53 -22.53 22.08
CA ARG A 417 5.20 -23.66 21.45
C ARG A 417 4.22 -24.78 21.08
N ALA A 418 3.28 -25.10 21.98
CA ALA A 418 2.22 -26.07 21.70
C ALA A 418 1.28 -25.62 20.56
N ILE A 419 0.96 -24.33 20.46
CA ILE A 419 0.18 -23.78 19.35
C ILE A 419 0.94 -23.91 18.04
N ALA A 420 2.20 -23.47 17.96
CA ALA A 420 2.98 -23.47 16.72
C ALA A 420 3.28 -24.89 16.18
N LEU A 421 3.58 -25.83 17.09
CA LEU A 421 3.84 -27.24 16.76
C LEU A 421 2.57 -28.07 16.53
N SER A 422 1.36 -27.51 16.73
CA SER A 422 0.13 -28.30 16.62
C SER A 422 0.00 -28.99 15.25
N PRO A 423 -0.35 -30.29 15.19
CA PRO A 423 -0.62 -30.97 13.92
C PRO A 423 -1.92 -30.48 13.27
N THR A 424 -2.78 -29.76 14.00
CA THR A 424 -4.06 -29.24 13.47
C THR A 424 -3.89 -28.18 12.38
N TRP A 425 -2.69 -27.63 12.19
CA TRP A 425 -2.39 -26.72 11.08
C TRP A 425 -2.35 -27.40 9.70
N HIS A 426 -2.32 -28.73 9.66
CA HIS A 426 -2.30 -29.57 8.45
C HIS A 426 -3.61 -30.35 8.22
N ALA A 427 -4.67 -30.07 9.00
CA ALA A 427 -5.80 -30.99 9.21
C ALA A 427 -7.16 -30.49 8.73
#